data_AF-A0A4Z0NJ18-F1
#
_entry.id   AF-A0A4Z0NJ18-F1
#
_cell.length_a   1.000
_cell.length_b   1.000
_cell.length_c   1.000
_cell.angle_alpha   90.00
_cell.angle_beta   90.00
_cell.angle_gamma   90.00
#
_symmetry.space_group_name_H-M   'P 1'
#
loop_
_entity.id
_entity.type
_entity.pdbx_description
1 polymer ?
#
loop_
_entity_poly.entity_id
_entity_poly.type
_entity_poly.pdbx_seq_one_letter_code
_entity_poly.pdbx_strand_id
1 'polypeptide(L)'
;MSLSETATQAPQPANVLLEVNDLRVTFATPDGDVTAVNDLNFTLRAGETLGIVGESGSGKSQTAFALMGLLATNGRIGGSATFNGRETLNLPERELNTLRAEQI
;
A
#
# COMPACT_ATOMS: atom_id res chain seq x y z
N MET A 1 32.78 -26.20 -10.65
CA MET A 1 32.48 -25.01 -11.46
C MET A 1 30.97 -24.86 -11.46
N SER A 2 30.42 -24.14 -10.48
CA SER A 2 28.99 -23.89 -10.34
C SER A 2 28.82 -22.38 -10.25
N LEU A 3 28.23 -21.81 -11.30
CA LEU A 3 27.90 -20.39 -11.36
C LEU A 3 26.62 -20.21 -10.52
N SER A 4 26.76 -19.65 -9.33
CA SER A 4 25.61 -19.16 -8.58
C SER A 4 25.17 -17.83 -9.18
N GLU A 5 24.02 -17.84 -9.84
CA GLU A 5 23.31 -16.65 -10.29
C GLU A 5 23.04 -15.75 -9.07
N THR A 6 23.77 -14.65 -9.00
CA THR A 6 23.51 -13.61 -8.02
C THR A 6 22.33 -12.82 -8.57
N ALA A 7 21.12 -13.13 -8.11
CA ALA A 7 19.97 -12.30 -8.38
C ALA A 7 20.32 -10.88 -7.93
N THR A 8 20.44 -9.96 -8.89
CA THR A 8 20.70 -8.55 -8.63
C THR A 8 19.50 -8.00 -7.88
N GLN A 9 19.61 -7.97 -6.55
CA GLN A 9 18.68 -7.24 -5.71
C GLN A 9 18.87 -5.76 -6.05
N ALA A 10 17.82 -5.14 -6.57
CA ALA A 10 17.79 -3.71 -6.87
C ALA A 10 18.28 -2.93 -5.63
N PRO A 11 19.03 -1.83 -5.81
CA PRO A 11 19.58 -1.06 -4.70
C PRO A 11 18.45 -0.66 -3.77
N GLN A 12 18.41 -1.25 -2.56
CA GLN A 12 17.46 -0.83 -1.54
C GLN A 12 17.83 0.62 -1.16
N PRO A 13 16.98 1.61 -1.43
CA PRO A 13 17.22 2.97 -0.97
C PRO A 13 17.24 2.90 0.55
N ALA A 14 18.44 3.03 1.12
CA ALA A 14 18.66 2.81 2.54
C ALA A 14 17.63 3.63 3.33
N ASN A 15 16.72 2.90 4.00
CA ASN A 15 15.70 3.39 4.91
C ASN A 15 14.30 3.77 4.36
N VAL A 16 13.88 3.32 3.17
CA VAL A 16 12.45 3.40 2.77
C VAL A 16 11.63 2.37 3.55
N LEU A 17 10.63 2.84 4.32
CA LEU A 17 9.76 2.01 5.14
C LEU A 17 8.47 1.65 4.39
N LEU A 18 7.83 2.63 3.78
CA LEU A 18 6.60 2.45 3.01
C LEU A 18 6.71 3.22 1.69
N GLU A 19 6.56 2.52 0.58
CA GLU A 19 6.52 3.11 -0.75
C GLU A 19 5.17 2.79 -1.40
N VAL A 20 4.46 3.82 -1.85
CA VAL A 20 3.13 3.71 -2.45
C VAL A 20 3.18 4.30 -3.85
N ASN A 21 2.84 3.48 -4.83
CA ASN A 21 2.85 3.84 -6.24
C ASN A 21 1.47 3.60 -6.86
N ASP A 22 0.92 4.64 -7.49
CA ASP A 22 -0.36 4.65 -8.19
C ASP A 22 -1.53 4.03 -7.40
N LEU A 23 -1.58 4.30 -6.09
CA LEU A 23 -2.64 3.77 -5.24
C LEU A 23 -3.99 4.30 -5.71
N ARG A 24 -4.87 3.38 -6.09
CA ARG A 24 -6.23 3.66 -6.54
C ARG A 24 -7.21 2.87 -5.70
N VAL A 25 -8.23 3.55 -5.18
CA VAL A 25 -9.33 2.93 -4.42
C VAL A 25 -10.64 3.27 -5.09
N THR A 26 -11.35 2.24 -5.52
CA THR A 26 -12.68 2.37 -6.17
C THR A 26 -13.71 1.57 -5.40
N PHE A 27 -14.94 2.07 -5.33
CA PHE A 27 -16.06 1.39 -4.70
C PHE A 27 -17.15 1.15 -5.73
N ALA A 28 -17.61 -0.10 -5.82
CA ALA A 28 -18.81 -0.41 -6.60
C ALA A 28 -20.05 0.11 -5.85
N THR A 29 -20.86 0.93 -6.54
CA THR A 29 -22.14 1.44 -6.04
C THR A 29 -23.25 1.16 -7.07
N PRO A 30 -24.54 1.23 -6.69
CA PRO A 30 -25.65 1.07 -7.63
C PRO A 30 -25.63 2.05 -8.81
N ASP A 31 -25.08 3.25 -8.60
CA ASP A 31 -25.00 4.31 -9.62
C ASP A 31 -23.69 4.27 -10.43
N GLY A 32 -22.85 3.27 -10.20
CA GLY A 32 -21.55 3.08 -10.86
C GLY A 32 -20.38 3.07 -9.89
N ASP A 33 -19.17 3.01 -10.44
CA ASP A 33 -17.94 3.01 -9.65
C ASP A 33 -17.60 4.43 -9.16
N VAL A 34 -17.28 4.55 -7.86
CA VAL A 34 -16.81 5.78 -7.24
C VAL A 34 -15.34 5.65 -6.88
N THR A 35 -14.50 6.52 -7.45
CA THR A 35 -13.07 6.58 -7.12
C THR A 35 -12.86 7.45 -5.87
N ALA A 36 -12.41 6.84 -4.77
CA ALA A 36 -12.12 7.54 -3.52
C ALA A 36 -10.67 8.00 -3.40
N VAL A 37 -9.73 7.29 -4.05
CA VAL A 37 -8.32 7.65 -4.14
C VAL A 37 -7.88 7.44 -5.58
N ASN A 38 -7.25 8.46 -6.17
CA ASN A 38 -6.87 8.45 -7.59
C ASN A 38 -5.36 8.66 -7.72
N ASP A 39 -4.65 7.59 -8.05
CA ASP A 39 -3.22 7.57 -8.43
C ASP A 39 -2.32 8.27 -7.40
N LEU A 40 -2.50 7.92 -6.11
CA LEU A 40 -1.72 8.49 -5.03
C LEU A 40 -0.33 7.86 -4.98
N ASN A 41 0.69 8.72 -4.95
CA ASN A 41 2.09 8.36 -4.94
C ASN A 41 2.81 9.02 -3.75
N PHE A 42 3.49 8.24 -2.90
CA PHE A 42 4.35 8.78 -1.85
C PHE A 42 5.36 7.76 -1.33
N THR A 43 6.42 8.26 -0.71
CA THR A 43 7.44 7.45 -0.02
C THR A 43 7.59 7.96 1.40
N LEU A 44 7.58 7.05 2.38
CA LEU A 44 7.82 7.29 3.79
C LEU A 44 9.08 6.53 4.22
N ARG A 45 10.05 7.24 4.79
CA ARG A 45 11.27 6.64 5.33
C ARG A 45 11.11 6.32 6.81
N ALA A 46 11.90 5.38 7.33
CA ALA A 46 11.83 5.07 8.76
C ALA A 46 12.26 6.28 9.60
N GLY A 47 11.46 6.59 10.62
CA GLY A 47 11.65 7.77 11.49
C GLY A 47 10.98 9.05 10.98
N GLU A 48 10.40 9.05 9.78
CA GLU A 48 9.57 10.16 9.31
C GLU A 48 8.12 10.02 9.80
N THR A 49 7.44 11.16 9.91
CA THR A 49 6.00 11.22 10.19
C THR A 49 5.29 11.83 8.99
N LEU A 50 4.38 11.10 8.37
CA LEU A 50 3.52 11.59 7.28
C LEU A 50 2.11 11.88 7.81
N GLY A 51 1.65 13.11 7.60
CA GLY A 51 0.26 13.51 7.88
C GLY A 51 -0.55 13.61 6.59
N ILE A 52 -1.73 12.97 6.56
CA ILE A 52 -2.70 13.12 5.48
C ILE A 52 -3.84 14.03 5.94
N VAL A 53 -3.99 15.19 5.30
CA VAL A 53 -4.99 16.22 5.65
C VAL A 53 -5.87 16.59 4.45
N GLY A 54 -7.07 17.10 4.70
CA GLY A 54 -8.05 17.45 3.67
C GLY A 54 -9.49 17.39 4.16
N GLU A 55 -10.43 17.85 3.34
CA GLU A 55 -11.86 17.93 3.66
C GLU A 55 -12.53 16.55 3.82
N SER A 56 -13.71 16.51 4.43
CA SER A 56 -14.49 15.27 4.51
C SER A 56 -14.73 14.69 3.11
N GLY A 57 -14.54 13.37 2.96
CA GLY A 57 -14.71 12.69 1.66
C GLY A 57 -13.49 12.71 0.73
N SER A 58 -12.39 13.40 1.06
CA SER A 58 -11.21 13.51 0.19
C SER A 58 -10.35 12.23 0.06
N GLY A 59 -10.82 11.08 0.54
CA GLY A 59 -10.11 9.80 0.43
C GLY A 59 -9.14 9.44 1.55
N LYS A 60 -8.88 10.31 2.54
CA LYS A 60 -7.86 10.08 3.62
C LYS A 60 -8.00 8.74 4.34
N SER A 61 -9.20 8.48 4.88
CA SER A 61 -9.47 7.21 5.58
C SER A 61 -9.38 6.03 4.63
N GLN A 62 -9.78 6.22 3.36
CA GLN A 62 -9.72 5.15 2.36
C GLN A 62 -8.27 4.82 1.96
N THR A 63 -7.39 5.82 1.89
CA THR A 63 -5.94 5.60 1.76
C THR A 63 -5.40 4.76 2.92
N ALA A 64 -5.70 5.16 4.17
CA ALA A 64 -5.23 4.43 5.35
C ALA A 64 -5.78 3.00 5.39
N PHE A 65 -7.07 2.80 5.10
CA PHE A 65 -7.69 1.48 5.09
C PHE A 65 -7.18 0.61 3.95
N ALA A 66 -6.91 1.17 2.76
CA ALA A 66 -6.32 0.41 1.66
C ALA A 66 -4.94 -0.13 2.02
N LEU A 67 -4.06 0.74 2.54
CA LEU A 67 -2.71 0.36 2.96
C LEU A 67 -2.72 -0.63 4.13
N MET A 68 -3.69 -0.49 5.02
CA MET A 68 -3.88 -1.45 6.10
C MET A 68 -4.63 -2.70 5.66
N GLY A 69 -5.17 -2.84 4.44
CA GLY A 69 -6.00 -3.98 4.02
C GLY A 69 -7.30 -4.15 4.81
N LEU A 70 -7.98 -3.04 5.09
CA LEU A 70 -9.24 -2.94 5.84
C LEU A 70 -10.39 -2.36 5.00
N LEU A 71 -10.26 -2.34 3.67
CA LEU A 71 -11.34 -1.85 2.82
C LEU A 71 -12.60 -2.71 2.92
N ALA A 72 -13.75 -2.06 2.73
CA ALA A 72 -15.03 -2.73 2.60
C ALA A 72 -15.02 -3.69 1.40
N THR A 73 -15.91 -4.69 1.44
CA THR A 73 -15.99 -5.76 0.42
C THR A 73 -16.36 -5.27 -0.98
N ASN A 74 -17.02 -4.11 -1.10
CA ASN A 74 -17.31 -3.47 -2.38
C ASN A 74 -16.16 -2.57 -2.88
N GLY A 75 -15.07 -2.47 -2.12
CA GLY A 75 -13.86 -1.73 -2.48
C GLY A 75 -12.89 -2.58 -3.31
N ARG A 76 -12.26 -1.95 -4.29
CA ARG A 76 -11.18 -2.53 -5.11
C ARG A 76 -9.94 -1.63 -5.04
N ILE A 77 -8.79 -2.27 -4.89
CA ILE A 77 -7.48 -1.62 -4.81
C ILE A 77 -6.72 -1.85 -6.12
N GLY A 78 -6.14 -0.80 -6.66
CA GLY A 78 -5.09 -0.86 -7.68
C GLY A 78 -3.82 -0.17 -7.20
N GLY A 79 -2.73 -0.37 -7.95
CA GLY A 79 -1.39 0.16 -7.62
C GLY A 79 -0.53 -0.83 -6.84
N SER A 80 0.49 -0.30 -6.18
CA SER A 80 1.45 -1.05 -5.35
C SER A 80 1.70 -0.31 -4.03
N ALA A 81 1.85 -1.07 -2.95
CA ALA A 81 2.38 -0.55 -1.71
C ALA A 81 3.37 -1.55 -1.12
N THR A 82 4.63 -1.15 -0.98
CA THR A 82 5.64 -2.00 -0.35
C THR A 82 5.96 -1.51 1.05
N PHE A 83 5.95 -2.41 2.01
CA PHE A 83 6.38 -2.16 3.38
C PHE A 83 7.65 -2.97 3.66
N ASN A 84 8.73 -2.30 4.07
CA ASN A 84 10.07 -2.91 4.19
C ASN A 84 10.48 -3.72 2.92
N GLY A 85 10.12 -3.22 1.74
CA GLY A 85 10.39 -3.86 0.46
C GLY A 85 9.53 -5.09 0.13
N ARG A 86 8.52 -5.43 0.95
CA ARG A 86 7.53 -6.48 0.67
C ARG A 86 6.23 -5.84 0.19
N GLU A 87 5.72 -6.27 -0.97
CA GLU A 87 4.39 -5.87 -1.45
C GLU A 87 3.30 -6.28 -0.44
N THR A 88 2.43 -5.35 -0.10
CA THR A 88 1.36 -5.55 0.89
C THR A 88 -0.03 -5.46 0.31
N LEU A 89 -0.22 -4.76 -0.81
CA LEU A 89 -1.55 -4.66 -1.42
C LEU A 89 -1.98 -6.02 -1.95
N ASN A 90 -3.23 -6.38 -1.67
CA ASN A 90 -3.83 -7.66 -2.08
C ASN A 90 -3.12 -8.91 -1.53
N LEU A 91 -2.26 -8.79 -0.50
CA LEU A 91 -1.78 -9.95 0.23
C LEU A 91 -2.97 -10.76 0.77
N PRO A 92 -2.89 -12.10 0.77
CA PRO A 92 -3.87 -12.93 1.47
C PRO A 92 -4.00 -12.47 2.92
N GLU A 93 -5.24 -12.41 3.43
CA GLU A 93 -5.54 -11.87 4.77
C GLU A 93 -4.66 -12.49 5.86
N ARG A 94 -4.39 -13.80 5.76
CA ARG A 94 -3.51 -14.51 6.69
C ARG A 94 -2.09 -13.96 6.71
N GLU A 95 -1.50 -13.73 5.55
CA GLU A 95 -0.14 -13.19 5.44
C GLU A 95 -0.07 -11.73 5.90
N LEU A 96 -1.11 -10.96 5.56
CA LEU A 96 -1.22 -9.57 5.98
C LEU A 96 -1.38 -9.46 7.50
N ASN A 97 -2.14 -10.36 8.13
CA ASN A 97 -2.27 -10.43 9.59
C ASN A 97 -0.95 -10.78 10.27
N THR A 98 -0.17 -11.71 9.72
CA THR A 98 1.18 -12.01 10.23
C THR A 98 2.09 -10.79 10.15
N LEU A 99 2.10 -10.09 9.00
CA LEU A 99 2.89 -8.88 8.82
C LEU A 99 2.50 -7.79 9.84
N ARG A 100 1.19 -7.54 10.00
CA ARG A 100 0.69 -6.58 10.97
C ARG A 100 1.07 -6.95 12.40
N ALA A 101 1.05 -8.23 12.78
CA ALA A 101 1.37 -8.65 14.14
C ALA A 101 2.86 -8.56 14.49
N GLU A 102 3.75 -8.73 13.50
CA GLU A 102 5.19 -8.82 13.72
C GLU A 102 5.92 -7.49 13.50
N GLN A 103 5.39 -6.60 12.66
CA GLN A 103 6.15 -5.45 12.13
C GLN A 103 5.41 -4.11 12.14
N ILE A 104 4.15 -4.06 12.59
CA ILE A 104 3.33 -2.83 12.67
C ILE A 104 2.79 -2.68 14.09
#